data_AF-A0A834MID4-F1
#
_entry.id   AF-A0A834MID4-F1
#
_cell.length_a   1.000
_cell.length_b   1.000
_cell.length_c   1.000
_cell.angle_alpha   90.00
_cell.angle_beta   90.00
_cell.angle_gamma   90.00
#
_symmetry.space_group_name_H-M   'P 1'
#
loop_
_entity.id
_entity.type
_entity.pdbx_description
1 polymer ?
#
loop_
_entity_poly.entity_id
_entity_poly.type
_entity_poly.pdbx_seq_one_letter_code
_entity_poly.pdbx_strand_id
1 'polypeptide(L)'
;MDKKEFRVLIKYCFLKGNNAVETKYWLDAEFLDTAPGKSTIKDWYAMFRGGEMSTEDGERSERPREVVTDENILKNPQNDFE
;
A
#
# COMPACT_ATOMS: atom_id res chain seq x y z
N MET A 1 6.33 9.67 12.50
CA MET A 1 6.93 8.45 11.92
C MET A 1 6.15 8.10 10.68
N ASP A 2 6.84 7.91 9.57
CA ASP A 2 6.23 7.59 8.30
C ASP A 2 5.71 6.15 8.28
N LYS A 3 4.71 5.90 7.43
CA LYS A 3 4.15 4.55 7.24
C LYS A 3 5.24 3.53 6.87
N LYS A 4 6.24 3.94 6.08
CA LYS A 4 7.38 3.08 5.69
C LYS A 4 8.25 2.70 6.89
N GLU A 5 8.49 3.64 7.80
CA GLU A 5 9.28 3.40 9.01
C GLU A 5 8.59 2.38 9.94
N PHE A 6 7.27 2.50 10.10
CA PHE A 6 6.50 1.51 10.86
C PHE A 6 6.57 0.11 10.25
N ARG A 7 6.59 -0.02 8.92
CA ARG A 7 6.74 -1.34 8.26
C ARG A 7 8.08 -1.98 8.56
N VAL A 8 9.15 -1.19 8.60
CA VAL A 8 10.50 -1.66 8.99
C VAL A 8 10.49 -2.15 10.44
N LEU A 9 9.83 -1.43 11.35
CA LEU A 9 9.69 -1.87 12.74
C LEU A 9 8.87 -3.15 12.88
N ILE A 10 7.73 -3.26 12.18
CA ILE A 10 6.90 -4.47 12.19
C ILE A 10 7.70 -5.67 11.64
N LYS A 11 8.48 -5.47 10.57
CA LYS A 11 9.38 -6.49 10.02
C LYS A 11 10.46 -6.91 11.02
N TYR A 12 11.05 -5.95 11.73
CA TYR A 12 12.03 -6.25 12.78
C TYR A 12 11.41 -7.10 13.90
N CYS A 13 10.22 -6.75 14.38
CA CYS A 13 9.51 -7.54 15.39
C CYS A 13 9.16 -8.96 14.89
N PHE A 14 8.74 -9.09 13.64
CA PHE A 14 8.49 -10.39 13.02
C PHE A 14 9.76 -11.26 12.98
N LEU A 15 10.89 -10.69 12.56
CA LEU A 15 12.19 -11.38 12.52
C LEU A 15 12.72 -11.75 13.91
N LYS A 16 12.40 -10.95 14.93
CA LYS A 16 12.72 -11.25 16.34
C LYS A 16 11.87 -12.40 16.91
N GLY A 17 10.83 -12.84 16.19
CA GLY A 17 9.92 -13.90 16.63
C GLY A 17 8.73 -13.42 17.46
N ASN A 18 8.53 -12.10 17.57
CA ASN A 18 7.38 -11.55 18.27
C ASN A 18 6.10 -11.81 17.48
N ASN A 19 5.00 -12.03 18.17
CA ASN A 19 3.69 -12.12 17.54
C ASN A 19 3.10 -10.72 17.26
N ALA A 20 2.02 -10.67 16.47
CA ALA A 20 1.39 -9.41 16.08
C ALA A 20 0.78 -8.64 17.27
N VAL A 21 0.40 -9.32 18.36
CA VAL A 21 -0.18 -8.69 19.56
C VAL A 21 0.92 -8.02 20.38
N GLU A 22 2.05 -8.71 20.60
CA GLU A 22 3.24 -8.16 21.26
C GLU A 22 3.77 -6.95 20.49
N THR A 23 3.80 -7.04 19.16
CA THR A 23 4.22 -5.94 18.30
C THR A 23 3.27 -4.74 18.41
N LYS A 24 1.95 -4.97 18.47
CA LYS A 24 0.97 -3.88 18.70
C LYS A 24 1.20 -3.23 20.06
N TYR A 25 1.36 -4.02 21.11
CA TYR A 25 1.59 -3.51 22.46
C TYR A 25 2.87 -2.67 22.53
N TRP A 26 3.96 -3.17 21.94
CA TRP A 26 5.22 -2.45 21.89
C TRP A 26 5.11 -1.14 21.09
N LEU A 27 4.46 -1.18 19.92
CA LEU A 27 4.24 0.03 19.12
C LEU A 27 3.35 1.05 19.83
N ASP A 28 2.32 0.61 20.54
CA ASP A 28 1.44 1.50 21.32
C ASP A 28 2.16 2.12 22.50
N ALA A 29 3.03 1.37 23.17
CA ALA A 29 3.81 1.88 24.29
C ALA A 29 4.82 2.95 23.85
N GLU A 30 5.46 2.76 22.70
CA GLU A 30 6.53 3.65 22.23
C GLU A 30 6.01 4.84 21.40
N PHE A 31 4.96 4.64 20.60
CA PHE A 31 4.48 5.62 19.61
C PHE A 31 3.06 6.14 19.88
N LEU A 32 2.36 5.60 20.89
CA LEU A 32 1.05 6.06 21.34
C LEU A 32 0.06 6.23 20.17
N ASP A 33 -0.53 7.42 20.01
CA ASP A 33 -1.53 7.72 18.99
C ASP A 33 -1.01 7.68 17.55
N THR A 34 0.32 7.70 17.37
CA THR A 34 0.92 7.59 16.03
C THR A 34 1.13 6.14 15.60
N ALA A 35 0.91 5.18 16.50
CA ALA A 35 1.10 3.77 16.22
C ALA A 35 0.12 3.25 15.14
N PRO A 36 0.56 2.30 14.29
CA PRO A 36 -0.30 1.71 13.28
C PRO A 36 -1.43 0.88 13.92
N GLY A 37 -2.58 0.89 13.26
CA GLY A 37 -3.73 0.09 13.65
C GLY A 37 -3.44 -1.42 13.67
N LYS A 38 -4.23 -2.16 14.47
CA LYS A 38 -4.09 -3.62 14.62
C LYS A 38 -4.28 -4.37 13.29
N SER A 39 -5.13 -3.89 12.39
CA SER A 39 -5.32 -4.45 11.04
C SER A 39 -4.03 -4.37 10.24
N THR A 40 -3.43 -3.18 10.15
CA THR A 40 -2.17 -2.94 9.43
C THR A 40 -1.08 -3.90 9.87
N ILE A 41 -0.89 -4.09 11.19
CA ILE A 41 0.13 -5.03 11.69
C ILE A 41 -0.17 -6.46 11.26
N LYS A 42 -1.43 -6.90 11.34
CA LYS A 42 -1.82 -8.26 10.91
C LYS A 42 -1.59 -8.49 9.43
N ASP A 43 -1.89 -7.51 8.59
CA ASP A 43 -1.73 -7.60 7.14
C ASP A 43 -0.24 -7.76 6.78
N TRP A 44 0.63 -6.93 7.37
CA TRP A 44 2.08 -7.07 7.21
C TRP A 44 2.61 -8.41 7.72
N TYR A 45 2.12 -8.88 8.88
CA TYR A 45 2.47 -10.22 9.38
C TYR A 45 2.00 -11.35 8.45
N ALA A 46 0.88 -11.19 7.75
CA ALA A 46 0.43 -12.15 6.75
C ALA A 46 1.36 -12.16 5.53
N MET A 47 1.76 -10.98 5.04
CA MET A 47 2.72 -10.85 3.94
C MET A 47 4.07 -11.49 4.29
N PHE A 48 4.62 -11.20 5.47
CA PHE A 48 5.90 -11.76 5.92
C PHE A 48 5.84 -13.28 6.08
N ARG A 49 4.71 -13.84 6.55
CA ARG A 49 4.51 -15.30 6.58
C ARG A 49 4.42 -15.91 5.17
N GLY A 50 3.96 -15.15 4.19
CA GLY A 50 3.96 -15.53 2.78
C GLY A 50 5.33 -15.49 2.10
N GLY A 51 6.37 -15.04 2.81
CA GLY A 51 7.74 -14.92 2.28
C GLY A 51 8.04 -13.58 1.61
N GLU A 52 7.07 -12.69 1.50
CA GLU A 52 7.28 -11.34 0.98
C GLU A 52 7.87 -10.45 2.06
N MET A 53 9.19 -10.24 2.03
CA MET A 53 9.93 -9.45 3.01
C MET A 53 10.14 -7.99 2.59
N SER A 54 9.48 -7.54 1.52
CA SER A 54 9.51 -6.14 1.11
C SER A 54 8.78 -5.27 2.14
N THR A 55 9.25 -4.04 2.35
CA THR A 55 8.55 -3.02 3.15
C THR A 55 7.96 -1.92 2.26
N GLU A 56 8.17 -2.02 0.95
CA GLU A 56 7.63 -1.10 -0.04
C GLU A 56 6.18 -1.46 -0.36
N ASP A 57 5.40 -0.48 -0.82
CA ASP A 57 4.11 -0.81 -1.41
C ASP A 57 4.35 -1.51 -2.74
N GLY A 58 3.63 -2.61 -2.97
CA GLY A 58 3.61 -3.25 -4.28
C GLY A 58 3.15 -2.26 -5.36
N GLU A 59 3.49 -2.54 -6.62
CA GLU A 59 3.03 -1.73 -7.75
C GLU A 59 1.53 -1.50 -7.65
N ARG A 60 1.16 -0.23 -7.47
CA ARG A 60 -0.24 0.18 -7.53
C ARG A 60 -0.62 0.03 -9.00
N SER A 61 -1.47 -0.95 -9.33
CA SER A 61 -2.07 -1.03 -10.66
C SER A 61 -2.64 0.35 -10.98
N GLU A 62 -1.97 1.06 -11.90
CA GLU A 62 -2.52 2.28 -12.43
C GLU A 62 -3.84 1.93 -13.10
N ARG A 63 -4.81 2.84 -13.00
CA ARG A 63 -6.06 2.69 -13.75
C ARG A 63 -5.67 2.50 -15.22
N PRO A 64 -6.10 1.43 -15.91
CA PRO A 64 -5.80 1.30 -17.33
C PRO A 64 -6.26 2.59 -18.00
N ARG A 65 -5.31 3.33 -18.60
CA ARG A 65 -5.63 4.48 -19.42
C ARG A 65 -6.41 3.90 -20.58
N GLU A 66 -7.72 4.11 -20.57
CA GLU A 66 -8.56 3.78 -21.72
C GLU A 66 -7.88 4.38 -22.94
N VAL A 67 -7.50 3.47 -23.82
CA VAL A 67 -6.95 3.71 -25.13
C VAL A 67 -7.91 4.66 -25.85
N VAL A 68 -7.57 5.95 -25.85
CA VAL A 68 -8.12 6.86 -26.85
C VAL A 68 -7.38 6.53 -28.14
N THR A 69 -7.88 5.54 -28.87
CA THR A 69 -7.52 5.34 -30.27
C THR A 69 -8.10 6.50 -31.08
N ASP A 70 -7.37 6.93 -32.10
CA ASP A 70 -7.79 8.00 -33.03
C ASP A 70 -9.16 7.72 -33.68
N GLU A 71 -9.62 6.47 -33.70
CA GLU A 71 -10.96 6.06 -34.15
C GLU A 71 -12.10 6.71 -33.35
N ASN A 72 -11.91 7.03 -32.06
CA ASN A 72 -12.97 7.58 -31.21
C ASN A 72 -13.11 9.11 -31.31
N ILE A 73 -12.22 9.80 -32.06
CA ILE A 73 -12.20 11.27 -32.19
C ILE A 73 -13.02 11.75 -33.39
N LEU A 74 -13.33 10.90 -34.37
CA LEU A 74 -13.98 11.33 -35.62
C LEU A 74 -15.49 11.08 -35.65
N LYS A 75 -16.26 11.80 -34.83
CA LYS A 75 -17.69 12.04 -35.09
C LYS A 75 -18.13 13.42 -34.61
N ASN A 76 -17.69 14.47 -35.32
CA ASN A 76 -18.49 15.68 -35.45
C ASN A 76 -18.23 16.36 -36.81
N PRO A 77 -18.97 16.03 -37.88
CA PRO A 77 -19.00 16.90 -39.05
C PRO A 77 -19.96 18.04 -38.75
N GLN A 78 -19.45 19.10 -38.12
CA GLN A 78 -20.11 20.40 -38.13
C GLN A 78 -19.25 21.39 -38.91
N ASN A 79 -19.82 21.78 -40.04
CA ASN A 79 -19.68 23.08 -40.70
C ASN A 79 -18.34 23.37 -41.36
N ASP A 80 -18.21 22.90 -42.60
CA ASP A 80 -17.41 23.63 -43.60
C ASP A 80 -18.35 24.48 -44.46
N PHE A 81 -18.07 25.77 -44.36
CA PHE A 81 -18.57 26.94 -45.06
C PHE A 81 -18.82 26.74 -46.56
N GLU A 82 -20.01 27.13 -47.01
CA GLU A 82 -20.20 28.08 -48.13
C GLU A 82 -21.50 28.86 -47.97
#